data_AF-A0A7C6W7T9-F1
#
_entry.id   AF-A0A7C6W7T9-F1
#
_cell.length_a   1.000
_cell.length_b   1.000
_cell.length_c   1.000
_cell.angle_alpha   90.00
_cell.angle_beta   90.00
_cell.angle_gamma   90.00
#
_symmetry.space_group_name_H-M   'P 1'
#
loop_
_entity.id
_entity.type
_entity.pdbx_description
1 polymer ?
#
loop_
_entity_poly.entity_id
_entity_poly.type
_entity_poly.pdbx_seq_one_letter_code
_entity_poly.pdbx_strand_id
1 'polypeptide(L)' 'MSKQKKELAVKRLKRVLTVDKVSPSSVRLGEVLKSDLVLLFNNYMDVDNLQLDINFDQNGVCYVTVNVISNKLKNFSAIL' A
#
# COMPACT_ATOMS: atom_id res chain seq x y z
N MET A 1 -20.07 -7.21 -28.68
CA MET A 1 -18.78 -7.71 -28.12
C MET A 1 -17.58 -6.76 -28.30
N SER A 2 -17.51 -5.85 -29.29
CA SER A 2 -16.33 -4.98 -29.48
C SER A 2 -16.22 -3.80 -28.50
N LYS A 3 -17.35 -3.28 -28.00
CA LYS A 3 -17.40 -2.12 -27.08
C LYS A 3 -16.73 -2.41 -25.73
N GLN A 4 -17.01 -3.58 -25.14
CA GLN A 4 -16.36 -4.06 -23.91
C GLN A 4 -14.85 -4.30 -24.08
N LYS A 5 -14.41 -4.80 -25.25
CA LYS A 5 -12.98 -4.95 -25.55
C LYS A 5 -12.27 -3.59 -25.62
N LYS A 6 -12.91 -2.58 -26.22
CA LYS A 6 -12.37 -1.21 -26.30
C LYS A 6 -12.24 -0.56 -24.92
N GLU A 7 -13.26 -0.69 -24.07
CA GLU A 7 -13.22 -0.17 -22.70
C GLU A 7 -12.14 -0.84 -21.85
N LEU A 8 -11.99 -2.16 -21.96
CA LEU A 8 -10.95 -2.91 -21.27
C LEU A 8 -9.55 -2.50 -21.74
N ALA A 9 -9.36 -2.28 -23.04
CA ALA A 9 -8.10 -1.81 -23.60
C ALA A 9 -7.75 -0.39 -23.10
N VAL A 10 -8.72 0.53 -23.07
CA VAL A 10 -8.53 1.89 -22.52
C VAL A 10 -8.18 1.84 -21.03
N LYS A 11 -8.84 0.97 -20.26
CA LYS A 11 -8.57 0.82 -18.82
C LYS A 11 -7.17 0.26 -18.56
N ARG A 12 -6.71 -0.70 -19.37
CA ARG A 12 -5.34 -1.23 -19.33
C ARG A 12 -4.31 -0.17 -19.71
N LEU A 13 -4.56 0.58 -20.77
CA LEU A 13 -3.66 1.64 -21.24
C LEU A 13 -3.53 2.76 -20.20
N LYS A 14 -4.64 3.20 -19.61
CA LYS A 14 -4.62 4.19 -18.52
C LYS A 14 -3.78 3.72 -17.34
N ARG A 15 -3.85 2.45 -16.98
CA ARG A 15 -3.07 1.84 -15.89
C ARG A 15 -1.57 1.86 -16.19
N VAL A 16 -1.17 1.45 -17.40
CA VAL A 16 0.25 1.48 -17.82
C VAL A 16 0.79 2.91 -17.80
N LEU A 17 0.05 3.86 -18.38
CA LEU A 17 0.45 5.27 -18.42
C LEU A 17 0.47 5.95 -17.05
N THR A 18 -0.31 5.47 -16.07
CA THR A 18 -0.23 5.98 -14.69
C THR A 18 0.98 5.40 -13.97
N VAL A 19 1.29 4.11 -14.16
CA VAL A 19 2.51 3.50 -13.62
C VAL A 19 3.77 4.17 -14.16
N ASP A 20 3.80 4.52 -15.46
CA ASP A 20 4.93 5.24 -16.07
C ASP A 20 5.12 6.68 -15.56
N LYS A 21 4.06 7.31 -15.03
CA LYS A 21 4.12 8.67 -14.47
C LYS A 21 4.55 8.72 -13.01
N VAL A 22 4.49 7.60 -12.29
CA VAL A 22 4.99 7.51 -10.92
C VAL A 22 6.50 7.45 -11.00
N SER A 23 7.18 8.45 -10.43
CA SER A 23 8.65 8.45 -10.45
C SER A 23 9.19 7.17 -9.80
N PRO A 24 10.30 6.60 -10.29
CA PRO A 24 10.96 5.46 -9.64
C PRO A 24 11.28 5.73 -8.15
N SER A 25 11.50 6.99 -7.80
CA SER A 25 11.72 7.50 -6.45
C SER A 25 10.52 7.29 -5.53
N SER A 26 9.30 7.57 -6.01
CA SER A 26 8.06 7.38 -5.24
C SER A 26 7.72 5.90 -5.03
N VAL A 27 8.03 5.03 -6.00
CA VAL A 27 7.86 3.57 -5.83
C VAL A 27 8.77 3.06 -4.70
N ARG A 28 10.05 3.45 -4.71
CA ARG A 28 11.00 3.10 -3.65
C ARG A 28 10.58 3.63 -2.28
N LEU A 29 10.08 4.86 -2.21
CA LEU A 29 9.55 5.42 -0.95
C LEU A 29 8.36 4.61 -0.43
N GLY A 30 7.44 4.21 -1.32
CA GLY A 30 6.32 3.34 -0.97
C GLY A 30 6.76 1.98 -0.43
N GLU A 31 7.76 1.36 -1.04
CA GLU A 31 8.33 0.09 -0.56
C GLU A 31 8.95 0.21 0.85
N VAL A 32 9.71 1.28 1.09
CA VAL A 32 10.31 1.57 2.40
C VAL A 32 9.22 1.79 3.45
N LEU A 33 8.25 2.66 3.17
CA LEU A 33 7.12 2.92 4.08
C LEU A 33 6.33 1.66 4.39
N LYS A 34 6.13 0.78 3.41
CA LYS A 34 5.45 -0.50 3.62
C LYS A 34 6.23 -1.37 4.60
N SER A 35 7.55 -1.49 4.43
CA SER A 35 8.41 -2.25 5.34
C SER A 35 8.34 -1.70 6.77
N ASP A 36 8.46 -0.39 6.92
CA ASP A 36 8.45 0.26 8.23
C ASP A 36 7.11 0.10 8.95
N LEU A 37 5.99 0.22 8.22
CA LEU A 37 4.66 0.01 8.78
C LEU A 37 4.45 -1.45 9.20
N VAL A 38 4.90 -2.42 8.39
CA VAL A 38 4.85 -3.84 8.78
C VAL A 38 5.61 -4.06 10.08
N LEU A 39 6.81 -3.50 10.18
CA LEU A 39 7.65 -3.64 11.36
C LEU A 39 7.01 -2.98 12.59
N LEU A 40 6.43 -1.80 12.43
CA LEU A 40 5.68 -1.10 13.47
C LEU A 40 4.49 -1.91 13.97
N PHE A 41 3.62 -2.41 13.09
CA PHE A 41 2.47 -3.20 13.54
C PHE A 41 2.91 -4.50 14.22
N ASN A 42 3.89 -5.20 13.67
CA ASN A 42 4.41 -6.42 14.28
C ASN A 42 5.12 -6.17 15.62
N ASN A 43 5.73 -5.02 15.84
CA ASN A 43 6.43 -4.72 17.08
C ASN A 43 5.47 -4.38 18.22
N TYR A 44 4.34 -3.73 17.91
CA TYR A 44 3.44 -3.18 18.91
C TYR A 44 2.12 -3.96 19.04
N MET A 45 1.80 -4.84 18.09
CA MET A 45 0.57 -5.62 18.06
C MET A 45 0.84 -7.10 17.83
N ASP A 46 -0.05 -7.95 18.33
CA ASP A 46 -0.06 -9.38 18.01
C ASP A 46 -0.87 -9.58 16.73
N VAL A 47 -0.19 -9.43 15.58
CA VAL A 47 -0.83 -9.31 14.26
C VAL A 47 -1.17 -10.70 13.72
N ASP A 48 -2.46 -10.97 13.51
CA ASP A 48 -2.91 -12.19 12.83
C ASP A 48 -2.90 -12.02 11.31
N ASN A 49 -3.29 -10.83 10.84
CA ASN A 49 -3.31 -10.48 9.43
C ASN A 49 -3.06 -8.98 9.24
N LEU A 50 -2.19 -8.64 8.30
CA LEU A 50 -1.86 -7.26 7.95
C LEU A 50 -1.87 -7.11 6.43
N GLN A 51 -2.79 -6.29 5.93
CA GLN A 51 -2.85 -5.89 4.54
C GLN A 51 -2.50 -4.41 4.42
N LEU A 52 -1.44 -4.14 3.67
CA LEU A 52 -0.91 -2.80 3.42
C LEU A 52 -0.86 -2.54 1.92
N ASP A 53 -1.58 -1.51 1.49
CA ASP A 53 -1.61 -1.03 0.12
C ASP A 53 -1.18 0.45 0.10
N ILE A 54 -0.22 0.76 -0.77
CA ILE A 54 0.32 2.10 -0.93
C ILE A 54 0.20 2.45 -2.41
N ASN A 55 -0.60 3.48 -2.68
CA ASN A 55 -0.85 3.97 -4.03
C ASN A 55 -0.43 5.43 -4.13
N PHE A 56 0.20 5.78 -5.25
CA PHE A 56 0.48 7.17 -5.60
C PHE A 56 -0.47 7.58 -6.71
N ASP A 57 -1.11 8.73 -6.56
CA ASP A 57 -1.83 9.32 -7.67
C ASP A 57 -0.88 10.05 -8.65
N GLN A 58 -1.45 10.51 -9.75
CA GLN A 58 -0.74 11.25 -10.79
C GLN A 58 -0.23 12.64 -10.34
N ASN A 59 -0.64 13.13 -9.17
CA ASN A 59 -0.18 14.39 -8.57
C ASN A 59 0.91 14.15 -7.51
N GLY A 60 1.32 12.89 -7.29
CA GLY A 60 2.30 12.52 -6.28
C GLY A 60 1.71 12.40 -4.86
N VAL A 61 0.38 12.45 -4.71
CA VAL A 61 -0.27 12.22 -3.42
C VAL A 61 -0.21 10.73 -3.09
N CYS A 62 0.32 10.41 -1.90
CA CYS A 62 0.43 9.06 -1.39
C CYS A 62 -0.80 8.69 -0.58
N TYR A 63 -1.47 7.61 -0.96
CA TYR A 63 -2.59 7.01 -0.26
C TYR A 63 -2.14 5.69 0.36
N VAL A 64 -2.17 5.63 1.69
CA VAL A 64 -1.81 4.45 2.45
C VAL A 64 -3.08 3.86 3.05
N THR A 65 -3.41 2.63 2.66
CA THR A 65 -4.51 1.85 3.25
C THR A 65 -3.93 0.75 4.10
N VAL A 66 -4.32 0.72 5.38
CA VAL A 66 -3.88 -0.27 6.35
C VAL A 66 -5.09 -1.01 6.90
N ASN A 67 -5.14 -2.32 6.70
CA ASN A 67 -6.10 -3.19 7.36
C ASN A 67 -5.34 -4.18 8.24
N VAL A 68 -5.51 -4.07 9.55
CA VAL A 68 -4.84 -4.92 10.54
C VAL A 68 -5.90 -5.68 11.34
N ILE A 69 -5.73 -6.98 11.47
CA ILE A 69 -6.46 -7.82 12.41
C ILE A 69 -5.46 -8.22 13.49
N SER A 70 -5.79 -7.88 14.73
CA SER A 70 -4.97 -8.21 15.89
C SER A 70 -5.86 -8.53 17.07
N ASN A 71 -5.47 -9.55 17.83
CA ASN A 71 -6.17 -9.94 19.05
C ASN A 71 -5.87 -9.01 20.23
N LYS A 72 -4.68 -8.40 20.26
CA LYS A 72 -4.25 -7.52 21.36
C LYS A 72 -3.04 -6.68 20.96
N LEU A 73 -2.92 -5.52 21.60
CA LEU A 73 -1.64 -4.81 21.67
C LEU A 73 -0.65 -5.67 22.48
N LYS A 74 0.62 -5.64 22.09
CA LYS A 74 1.67 -6.27 22.90
C LYS A 74 1.77 -5.51 24.22
N ASN A 75 1.76 -6.25 25.33
CA ASN A 75 1.95 -5.65 26.64
C ASN A 75 3.35 -5.03 26.68
N PHE A 76 3.39 -3.70 26.75
CA PHE A 76 4.56 -2.98 27.24
C PHE A 76 4.59 -3.19 28.75
N SER A 77 4.93 -4.40 29.20
CA SER A 77 5.39 -4.55 30.58
C SER A 77 6.58 -3.61 30.69
N ALA A 78 6.37 -2.52 31.39
CA ALA A 78 7.26 -1.38 31.44
C ALA A 78 8.69 -1.88 31.58
N ILE A 79 9.55 -1.44 30.64
CA ILE A 79 10.95 -1.27 30.97
C ILE A 79 10.95 -0.13 32.00
N LEU A 80 10.77 -0.49 33.27
CA LEU A 80 11.01 0.32 34.45
C LEU A 80 11.68 -0.58 35.49
#